data_AF-A0A7C4EM75-F1
#
_entry.id   AF-A0A7C4EM75-F1
#
_cell.length_a   1.000
_cell.length_b   1.000
_cell.length_c   1.000
_cell.angle_alpha   90.00
_cell.angle_beta   90.00
_cell.angle_gamma   90.00
#
_symmetry.space_group_name_H-M   'P 1'
#
loop_
_entity.id
_entity.type
_entity.pdbx_description
1 polymer ?
#
loop_
_entity_poly.entity_id
_entity_poly.type
_entity_poly.pdbx_seq_one_letter_code
_entity_poly.pdbx_strand_id
1 'polypeptide(L)'
;MAKAESNAPTVDKKEIAKKLILTGADITCIGEEAELLVGGKNYNTAIISQVPGIRAPQFRAVSSLAFHKLLDETKVNAALIRSTVDHEYNRIDWTSEEVNKDPEFLKHFVRDLALEVRKADQGKATLIKLRTSVNNVVEGFATSPEGIDQLRKRSVLVQAAILSVQLPADVAEAVRSAYQDICREAGLEDVPVAVRSSAAGEDSRKKAFAGLQDTYLWVRG
;
A
#
# COMPACT_ATOMS: atom_id res chain seq x y z
N MET A 1 -34.30 -42.00 -9.05
CA MET A 1 -33.79 -40.75 -9.66
C MET A 1 -32.54 -40.34 -8.91
N ALA A 2 -31.36 -40.56 -9.50
CA ALA A 2 -30.09 -40.13 -8.92
C ALA A 2 -30.00 -38.60 -9.04
N LYS A 3 -29.73 -37.91 -7.92
CA LYS A 3 -29.40 -36.49 -7.93
C LYS A 3 -28.05 -36.33 -8.60
N ALA A 4 -28.00 -35.59 -9.70
CA ALA A 4 -26.75 -35.17 -10.31
C ALA A 4 -26.02 -34.24 -9.32
N GLU A 5 -24.90 -34.70 -8.78
CA GLU A 5 -23.95 -33.83 -8.09
C GLU A 5 -23.34 -32.88 -9.12
N SER A 6 -23.55 -31.58 -8.92
CA SER A 6 -22.98 -30.52 -9.72
C SER A 6 -21.47 -30.48 -9.51
N ASN A 7 -20.70 -31.04 -10.44
CA ASN A 7 -19.25 -30.86 -10.55
C ASN A 7 -18.90 -29.43 -10.99
N ALA A 8 -19.17 -28.44 -10.13
CA ALA A 8 -18.50 -27.15 -10.24
C ALA A 8 -17.04 -27.36 -9.77
N PRO A 9 -16.03 -26.85 -10.50
CA PRO A 9 -14.65 -26.95 -10.05
C PRO A 9 -14.55 -26.29 -8.68
N THR A 10 -14.18 -27.07 -7.66
CA THR A 10 -13.83 -26.54 -6.35
C THR A 10 -12.60 -25.67 -6.54
N VAL A 11 -12.80 -24.37 -6.72
CA VAL A 11 -11.71 -23.41 -6.81
C VAL A 11 -10.91 -23.53 -5.52
N ASP A 12 -9.64 -23.93 -5.63
CA ASP A 12 -8.80 -24.14 -4.45
C ASP A 12 -8.56 -22.79 -3.79
N LYS A 13 -9.16 -22.60 -2.61
CA LYS A 13 -9.02 -21.39 -1.79
C LYS A 13 -7.55 -21.02 -1.57
N LYS A 14 -6.66 -22.02 -1.48
CA LYS A 14 -5.22 -21.81 -1.30
C LYS A 14 -4.57 -21.17 -2.52
N GLU A 15 -5.04 -21.49 -3.73
CA GLU A 15 -4.54 -20.87 -4.95
C GLU A 15 -5.08 -19.44 -5.11
N ILE A 16 -6.34 -19.20 -4.73
CA ILE A 16 -6.90 -17.82 -4.74
C ILE A 16 -6.15 -16.93 -3.73
N ALA A 17 -5.82 -17.45 -2.55
CA ALA A 17 -5.09 -16.72 -1.52
C ALA A 17 -3.67 -16.30 -1.93
N LYS A 18 -3.10 -16.91 -2.98
CA LYS A 18 -1.78 -16.54 -3.53
C LYS A 18 -1.83 -15.40 -4.55
N LYS A 19 -3.03 -14.94 -4.95
CA LYS A 19 -3.17 -13.85 -5.93
C LYS A 19 -2.67 -12.52 -5.35
N LEU A 20 -2.03 -11.72 -6.21
CA LEU A 20 -1.64 -10.35 -5.89
C LEU A 20 -2.84 -9.39 -5.89
N ILE A 21 -3.85 -9.69 -6.69
CA ILE A 21 -5.10 -8.94 -6.78
C ILE A 21 -6.28 -9.89 -6.55
N LEU A 22 -7.21 -9.48 -5.68
CA LEU A 22 -8.44 -10.22 -5.39
C LEU A 22 -9.67 -9.39 -5.76
N THR A 23 -10.68 -10.06 -6.31
CA THR A 23 -12.03 -9.51 -6.47
C THR A 23 -12.86 -9.70 -5.21
N GLY A 24 -14.02 -9.03 -5.12
CA GLY A 24 -15.00 -9.31 -4.06
C GLY A 24 -15.40 -10.79 -4.01
N ALA A 25 -15.57 -11.44 -5.17
CA ALA A 25 -15.88 -12.86 -5.26
C ALA A 25 -14.75 -13.75 -4.71
N ASP A 26 -13.49 -13.45 -5.05
CA ASP A 26 -12.32 -14.15 -4.51
C ASP A 26 -12.27 -14.05 -2.97
N ILE A 27 -12.49 -12.85 -2.43
CA ILE A 27 -12.51 -12.60 -0.97
C ILE A 27 -13.61 -13.42 -0.29
N THR A 28 -14.83 -13.42 -0.84
CA THR A 28 -15.95 -14.22 -0.30
C THR A 28 -15.69 -15.72 -0.38
N CYS A 29 -14.99 -16.19 -1.43
CA CYS A 29 -14.64 -17.59 -1.60
C CYS A 29 -13.63 -18.06 -0.55
N ILE A 30 -12.61 -17.25 -0.26
CA ILE A 30 -11.62 -17.54 0.79
C ILE A 30 -12.31 -17.62 2.15
N GLY A 31 -13.12 -16.60 2.51
CA GLY A 31 -13.79 -16.50 3.81
C GLY A 31 -13.06 -15.58 4.78
N GLU A 32 -13.22 -15.80 6.10
CA GLU A 32 -12.69 -14.90 7.14
C GLU A 32 -11.17 -14.66 7.07
N GLU A 33 -10.40 -15.66 6.64
CA GLU A 33 -8.94 -15.55 6.47
C GLU A 33 -8.52 -14.46 5.47
N ALA A 34 -9.42 -14.07 4.55
CA ALA A 34 -9.16 -13.00 3.60
C ALA A 34 -8.95 -11.63 4.27
N GLU A 35 -9.49 -11.39 5.47
CA GLU A 35 -9.34 -10.11 6.17
C GLU A 35 -7.86 -9.78 6.41
N LEU A 36 -7.03 -10.77 6.73
CA LEU A 36 -5.58 -10.60 6.90
C LEU A 36 -4.86 -10.34 5.56
N LEU A 37 -5.43 -10.81 4.45
CA LEU A 37 -4.86 -10.63 3.12
C LEU A 37 -5.21 -9.29 2.50
N VAL A 38 -6.44 -8.80 2.67
CA VAL A 38 -6.92 -7.59 1.98
C VAL A 38 -7.22 -6.41 2.91
N GLY A 39 -7.13 -6.61 4.22
CA GLY A 39 -7.54 -5.64 5.23
C GLY A 39 -9.06 -5.56 5.40
N GLY A 40 -9.50 -4.96 6.51
CA GLY A 40 -10.91 -5.03 6.91
C GLY A 40 -11.86 -4.20 6.04
N LYS A 41 -11.41 -3.07 5.45
CA LYS A 41 -12.26 -2.28 4.53
C LYS A 41 -12.63 -3.07 3.28
N ASN A 42 -11.64 -3.69 2.63
CA ASN A 42 -11.87 -4.53 1.45
C ASN A 42 -12.71 -5.75 1.80
N TYR A 43 -12.41 -6.41 2.92
CA TYR A 43 -13.18 -7.56 3.41
C TYR A 43 -14.65 -7.20 3.64
N ASN A 44 -14.92 -6.15 4.43
CA ASN A 44 -16.29 -5.69 4.71
C ASN A 44 -17.02 -5.26 3.43
N THR A 45 -16.33 -4.60 2.49
CA THR A 45 -16.92 -4.24 1.19
C THR A 45 -17.33 -5.48 0.40
N ALA A 46 -16.51 -6.54 0.40
CA ALA A 46 -16.86 -7.81 -0.22
C ALA A 46 -18.10 -8.46 0.43
N ILE A 47 -18.18 -8.47 1.77
CA ILE A 47 -19.33 -9.05 2.48
C ILE A 47 -20.61 -8.24 2.24
N ILE A 48 -20.53 -6.91 2.30
CA ILE A 48 -21.68 -6.02 2.06
C ILE A 48 -22.23 -6.20 0.63
N SER A 49 -21.36 -6.47 -0.35
CA SER A 49 -21.78 -6.73 -1.73
C SER A 49 -22.66 -7.98 -1.90
N GLN A 50 -22.65 -8.90 -0.93
CA GLN A 50 -23.48 -10.12 -0.95
C GLN A 50 -24.89 -9.90 -0.40
N VAL A 51 -25.16 -8.76 0.24
CA VAL A 51 -26.46 -8.49 0.85
C VAL A 51 -27.50 -8.22 -0.25
N PRO A 52 -28.63 -8.96 -0.29
CA PRO A 52 -29.66 -8.74 -1.30
C PRO A 52 -30.16 -7.30 -1.32
N GLY A 53 -30.17 -6.68 -2.49
CA GLY A 53 -30.63 -5.30 -2.68
C GLY A 53 -29.57 -4.22 -2.42
N ILE A 54 -28.38 -4.57 -1.93
CA ILE A 54 -27.27 -3.62 -1.81
C ILE A 54 -26.46 -3.54 -3.11
N ARG A 55 -26.26 -2.32 -3.60
CA ARG A 55 -25.32 -2.04 -4.70
C ARG A 55 -24.00 -1.55 -4.12
N ALA A 56 -23.02 -2.44 -4.08
CA ALA A 56 -21.63 -2.08 -3.79
C ALA A 56 -20.87 -1.83 -5.10
N PRO A 57 -19.90 -0.89 -5.12
CA PRO A 57 -19.03 -0.73 -6.27
C PRO A 57 -18.20 -1.98 -6.50
N GLN A 58 -17.92 -2.30 -7.76
CA GLN A 58 -16.88 -3.26 -8.09
C GLN A 58 -15.52 -2.69 -7.68
N PHE A 59 -14.65 -3.55 -7.17
CA PHE A 59 -13.32 -3.16 -6.71
C PHE A 59 -12.32 -4.28 -6.94
N ARG A 60 -11.04 -3.92 -6.84
CA ARG A 60 -9.90 -4.83 -6.83
C ARG A 60 -9.11 -4.56 -5.56
N ALA A 61 -8.90 -5.60 -4.77
CA ALA A 61 -8.07 -5.54 -3.56
C ALA A 61 -6.64 -5.95 -3.90
N VAL A 62 -5.69 -5.06 -3.65
CA VAL A 62 -4.26 -5.41 -3.66
C VAL A 62 -3.97 -6.18 -2.37
N SER A 63 -3.47 -7.41 -2.49
CA SER A 63 -3.21 -8.25 -1.32
C SER A 63 -1.96 -7.82 -0.56
N SER A 64 -1.88 -8.18 0.71
CA SER A 64 -0.70 -8.00 1.55
C SER A 64 0.54 -8.69 0.97
N LEU A 65 0.37 -9.70 0.10
CA LEU A 65 1.48 -10.32 -0.63
C LEU A 65 2.23 -9.30 -1.49
N ALA A 66 1.52 -8.39 -2.18
CA ALA A 66 2.15 -7.34 -2.96
C ALA A 66 2.99 -6.39 -2.07
N PHE A 67 2.48 -6.07 -0.88
CA PHE A 67 3.21 -5.29 0.12
C PHE A 67 4.47 -6.02 0.62
N HIS A 68 4.37 -7.31 0.93
CA HIS A 68 5.52 -8.10 1.35
C HIS A 68 6.57 -8.21 0.24
N LYS A 69 6.16 -8.48 -1.00
CA LYS A 69 7.07 -8.54 -2.15
C LYS A 69 7.79 -7.21 -2.38
N LEU A 70 7.08 -6.08 -2.32
CA LEU A 70 7.70 -4.76 -2.39
C LEU A 70 8.83 -4.62 -1.34
N LEU A 71 8.56 -4.98 -0.09
CA LEU A 71 9.54 -4.85 0.99
C LEU A 71 10.71 -5.86 0.90
N ASP A 72 10.46 -7.08 0.42
CA ASP A 72 11.41 -8.18 0.46
C ASP A 72 12.26 -8.34 -0.81
N GLU A 73 11.73 -7.90 -1.95
CA GLU A 73 12.37 -8.06 -3.26
C GLU A 73 13.07 -6.78 -3.73
N THR A 74 12.62 -5.61 -3.26
CA THR A 74 13.29 -4.34 -3.58
C THR A 74 14.44 -4.06 -2.63
N LYS A 75 15.40 -3.28 -3.14
CA LYS A 75 16.59 -2.88 -2.39
C LYS A 75 16.78 -1.38 -2.48
N VAL A 76 17.40 -0.82 -1.46
CA VAL A 76 17.69 0.61 -1.34
C VAL A 76 19.12 0.84 -0.89
N ASN A 77 19.68 1.98 -1.29
CA ASN A 77 20.89 2.53 -0.71
C ASN A 77 20.52 3.35 0.54
N ALA A 78 20.52 2.70 1.71
CA ALA A 78 20.11 3.32 2.97
C ALA A 78 21.02 4.49 3.40
N ALA A 79 22.31 4.45 3.04
CA ALA A 79 23.25 5.53 3.33
C ALA A 79 22.92 6.78 2.51
N LEU A 80 22.66 6.61 1.21
CA LEU A 80 22.21 7.69 0.33
C LEU A 80 20.92 8.30 0.85
N ILE A 81 19.87 7.50 1.08
CA ILE A 81 18.58 7.97 1.60
C ILE A 81 18.78 8.79 2.88
N ARG A 82 19.56 8.26 3.83
CA ARG A 82 19.84 8.96 5.08
C ARG A 82 20.52 10.30 4.83
N SER A 83 21.58 10.32 4.03
CA SER A 83 22.32 11.56 3.74
C SER A 83 21.47 12.62 3.02
N THR A 84 20.64 12.21 2.05
CA THR A 84 19.73 13.10 1.33
C THR A 84 18.66 13.66 2.25
N VAL A 85 18.02 12.80 3.05
CA VAL A 85 17.02 13.25 4.03
C VAL A 85 17.66 14.15 5.08
N ASP A 86 18.83 13.81 5.61
CA ASP A 86 19.53 14.66 6.58
C ASP A 86 19.85 16.05 6.01
N HIS A 87 20.36 16.10 4.78
CA HIS A 87 20.70 17.36 4.12
C HIS A 87 19.47 18.24 3.92
N GLU A 88 18.40 17.70 3.32
CA GLU A 88 17.20 18.49 3.01
C GLU A 88 16.37 18.81 4.24
N TYR A 89 16.21 17.87 5.18
CA TYR A 89 15.42 18.08 6.40
C TYR A 89 15.98 19.23 7.24
N ASN A 90 17.31 19.38 7.30
CA ASN A 90 17.98 20.43 8.05
C ASN A 90 17.88 21.82 7.40
N ARG A 91 17.45 21.90 6.13
CA ARG A 91 17.24 23.18 5.41
C ARG A 91 15.84 23.75 5.66
N ILE A 92 14.94 22.96 6.22
CA ILE A 92 13.56 23.36 6.49
C ILE A 92 13.45 23.90 7.92
N ASP A 93 12.89 25.10 8.06
CA ASP A 93 12.38 25.57 9.34
C ASP A 93 11.01 24.94 9.61
N TRP A 94 11.02 23.82 10.34
CA TRP A 94 9.82 23.09 10.73
C TRP A 94 8.93 23.83 11.73
N THR A 95 9.40 24.95 12.29
CA THR A 95 8.61 25.81 13.18
C THR A 95 7.95 26.98 12.43
N SER A 96 8.30 27.17 11.15
CA SER A 96 7.73 28.23 10.32
C SER A 96 6.23 28.07 10.13
N GLU A 97 5.53 29.19 10.09
CA GLU A 97 4.08 29.22 9.88
C GLU A 97 3.71 28.72 8.47
N GLU A 98 4.58 28.95 7.49
CA GLU A 98 4.43 28.50 6.10
C GLU A 98 4.36 26.97 6.00
N VAL A 99 5.31 26.26 6.62
CA VAL A 99 5.34 24.79 6.66
C VAL A 99 4.15 24.23 7.42
N ASN A 100 3.75 24.86 8.52
CA ASN A 100 2.66 24.37 9.36
C ASN A 100 1.25 24.66 8.80
N LYS A 101 1.11 25.63 7.89
CA LYS A 101 -0.17 25.97 7.23
C LYS A 101 -0.45 25.10 6.01
N ASP A 102 0.56 24.53 5.36
CA ASP A 102 0.38 23.68 4.19
C ASP A 102 0.23 22.20 4.60
N PRO A 103 -0.99 21.62 4.54
CA PRO A 103 -1.21 20.23 4.90
C PRO A 103 -0.55 19.22 3.94
N GLU A 104 -0.19 19.65 2.72
CA GLU A 104 0.44 18.79 1.71
C GLU A 104 1.97 18.93 1.68
N PHE A 105 2.54 19.88 2.43
CA PHE A 105 3.98 20.17 2.41
C PHE A 105 4.83 18.91 2.62
N LEU A 106 4.56 18.16 3.69
CA LEU A 106 5.33 16.97 4.04
C LEU A 106 5.25 15.91 2.93
N LYS A 107 4.09 15.77 2.30
CA LYS A 107 3.85 14.81 1.22
C LYS A 107 4.63 15.19 -0.04
N HIS A 108 4.66 16.48 -0.40
CA HIS A 108 5.49 16.98 -1.51
C HIS A 108 6.97 16.80 -1.22
N PHE A 109 7.42 17.24 -0.04
CA PHE A 109 8.80 17.13 0.42
C PHE A 109 9.33 15.69 0.32
N VAL A 110 8.59 14.71 0.84
CA VAL A 110 8.99 13.30 0.78
C VAL A 110 9.04 12.76 -0.66
N ARG A 111 8.12 13.19 -1.53
CA ARG A 111 8.11 12.78 -2.95
C ARG A 111 9.32 13.32 -3.70
N ASP A 112 9.68 14.57 -3.45
CA ASP A 112 10.85 15.20 -4.05
C ASP A 112 12.14 14.50 -3.61
N LEU A 113 12.27 14.20 -2.32
CA LEU A 113 13.37 13.37 -1.79
C LEU A 113 13.47 12.02 -2.48
N ALA A 114 12.34 11.32 -2.64
CA ALA A 114 12.32 10.03 -3.30
C ALA A 114 12.68 10.12 -4.80
N LEU A 115 12.34 11.22 -5.47
CA LEU A 115 12.76 11.48 -6.85
C LEU A 115 14.26 11.76 -6.94
N GLU A 116 14.80 12.52 -5.99
CA GLU A 116 16.24 12.80 -5.92
C GLU A 116 17.05 11.53 -5.68
N VAL A 117 16.66 10.72 -4.68
CA VAL A 117 17.30 9.42 -4.39
C VAL A 117 17.28 8.49 -5.60
N ARG A 118 16.19 8.51 -6.40
CA ARG A 118 16.08 7.70 -7.63
C ARG A 118 17.01 8.17 -8.75
N LYS A 119 17.24 9.48 -8.86
CA LYS A 119 18.07 10.09 -9.90
C LYS A 119 19.56 10.07 -9.55
N ALA A 120 19.88 10.01 -8.26
CA ALA A 120 21.26 9.99 -7.79
C ALA A 120 22.02 8.76 -8.30
N ASP A 121 23.26 8.99 -8.74
CA ASP A 121 24.16 7.90 -9.09
C ASP A 121 24.51 7.10 -7.83
N GLN A 122 24.08 5.84 -7.80
CA GLN A 122 24.31 4.97 -6.66
C GLN A 122 25.67 4.27 -6.71
N GLY A 123 26.46 4.45 -7.78
CA GLY A 123 27.80 3.90 -7.92
C GLY A 123 27.88 2.41 -7.54
N LYS A 124 28.95 2.03 -6.81
CA LYS A 124 29.10 0.69 -6.22
C LYS A 124 28.55 0.62 -4.79
N ALA A 125 27.44 1.29 -4.50
CA ALA A 125 26.89 1.29 -3.16
C ALA A 125 26.33 -0.08 -2.76
N THR A 126 26.54 -0.45 -1.50
CA THR A 126 25.93 -1.64 -0.91
C THR A 126 24.43 -1.41 -0.72
N LEU A 127 23.62 -2.18 -1.44
CA LEU A 127 22.17 -2.14 -1.31
C LEU A 127 21.69 -3.14 -0.25
N ILE A 128 20.74 -2.72 0.57
CA ILE A 128 20.04 -3.60 1.53
C ILE A 128 18.57 -3.76 1.12
N LYS A 129 17.92 -4.82 1.59
CA LYS A 129 16.47 -4.98 1.37
C LYS A 129 15.70 -3.80 1.95
N LEU A 130 14.65 -3.37 1.28
CA LEU A 130 13.78 -2.30 1.76
C LEU A 130 13.23 -2.63 3.16
N ARG A 131 12.79 -3.87 3.40
CA ARG A 131 12.36 -4.34 4.73
C ARG A 131 13.41 -4.08 5.81
N THR A 132 14.66 -4.44 5.54
CA THR A 132 15.77 -4.22 6.49
C THR A 132 15.95 -2.74 6.77
N SER A 133 15.93 -1.89 5.74
CA SER A 133 16.02 -0.44 5.92
C SER A 133 14.89 0.11 6.78
N VAL A 134 13.64 -0.29 6.51
CA VAL A 134 12.46 0.15 7.26
C VAL A 134 12.53 -0.31 8.71
N ASN A 135 12.82 -1.59 8.97
CA ASN A 135 12.91 -2.14 10.32
C ASN A 135 13.99 -1.43 11.14
N ASN A 136 15.17 -1.18 10.57
CA ASN A 136 16.24 -0.47 11.27
C ASN A 136 15.83 0.95 11.71
N VAL A 137 15.00 1.64 10.90
CA VAL A 137 14.48 2.96 11.28
C VAL A 137 13.40 2.84 12.35
N VAL A 138 12.48 1.87 12.20
CA VAL A 138 11.37 1.59 13.12
C VAL A 138 11.83 1.13 14.50
N GLU A 139 12.82 0.24 14.60
CA GLU A 139 13.37 -0.23 15.87
C GLU A 139 13.97 0.92 16.71
N GLY A 140 14.51 1.93 16.04
CA GLY A 140 15.00 3.13 16.73
C GLY A 140 13.89 3.96 17.39
N PHE A 141 12.63 3.87 16.96
CA PHE A 141 11.50 4.51 17.64
C PHE A 141 11.18 3.83 18.98
N ALA A 142 11.37 2.52 19.07
CA ALA A 142 10.98 1.74 20.24
C ALA A 142 11.96 1.89 21.41
N THR A 143 13.15 2.45 21.17
CA THR A 143 14.29 2.38 22.08
C THR A 143 14.74 3.74 22.63
N SER A 144 14.11 4.85 22.21
CA SER A 144 14.48 6.21 22.66
C SER A 144 13.23 7.06 22.97
N PRO A 145 13.23 7.90 24.03
CA PRO A 145 12.23 8.95 24.20
C PRO A 145 12.48 10.03 23.15
N GLU A 146 11.77 9.96 22.03
CA GLU A 146 11.99 10.85 20.90
C GLU A 146 11.12 12.11 20.98
N GLY A 147 11.72 13.26 20.66
CA GLY A 147 10.96 14.48 20.40
C GLY A 147 10.19 14.39 19.08
N ILE A 148 9.16 15.22 18.93
CA ILE A 148 8.28 15.27 17.73
C ILE A 148 9.09 15.39 16.43
N ASP A 149 10.21 16.13 16.45
CA ASP A 149 11.07 16.33 15.30
C ASP A 149 11.79 15.04 14.85
N GLN A 150 12.31 14.26 15.80
CA GLN A 150 12.95 12.98 15.50
C GLN A 150 11.95 11.98 14.91
N LEU A 151 10.73 11.92 15.47
CA LEU A 151 9.64 11.09 14.95
C LEU A 151 9.29 11.48 13.51
N ARG A 152 9.17 12.78 13.22
CA ARG A 152 8.89 13.29 11.87
C ARG A 152 10.01 12.89 10.91
N LYS A 153 11.27 13.14 11.28
CA LYS A 153 12.43 12.83 10.45
C LYS A 153 12.55 11.34 10.13
N ARG A 154 12.31 10.46 11.10
CA ARG A 154 12.27 9.02 10.87
C ARG A 154 11.10 8.60 9.98
N SER A 155 9.94 9.22 10.11
CA SER A 155 8.82 9.00 9.19
C SER A 155 9.20 9.38 7.76
N VAL A 156 9.86 10.53 7.56
CA VAL A 156 10.40 10.96 6.26
C VAL A 156 11.37 9.92 5.70
N LEU A 157 12.30 9.39 6.52
CA LEU A 157 13.25 8.35 6.09
C LEU A 157 12.54 7.10 5.55
N VAL A 158 11.51 6.61 6.26
CA VAL A 158 10.75 5.42 5.84
C VAL A 158 9.98 5.70 4.56
N GLN A 159 9.27 6.83 4.47
CA GLN A 159 8.47 7.15 3.30
C GLN A 159 9.34 7.40 2.06
N ALA A 160 10.47 8.11 2.21
CA ALA A 160 11.42 8.33 1.12
C ALA A 160 12.01 6.99 0.62
N ALA A 161 12.33 6.07 1.54
CA ALA A 161 12.79 4.72 1.16
C ALA A 161 11.74 3.97 0.33
N ILE A 162 10.48 3.92 0.80
CA ILE A 162 9.39 3.24 0.10
C ILE A 162 9.10 3.88 -1.26
N LEU A 163 9.07 5.22 -1.34
CA LEU A 163 8.78 5.92 -2.60
C LEU A 163 9.95 5.92 -3.57
N SER A 164 11.17 5.63 -3.13
CA SER A 164 12.36 5.60 -3.99
C SER A 164 12.53 4.29 -4.78
N VAL A 165 11.84 3.21 -4.41
CA VAL A 165 11.95 1.93 -5.12
C VAL A 165 10.95 1.84 -6.27
N GLN A 166 11.29 1.02 -7.27
CA GLN A 166 10.32 0.57 -8.27
C GLN A 166 9.55 -0.64 -7.74
N LEU A 167 8.27 -0.74 -8.09
CA LEU A 167 7.47 -1.93 -7.78
C LEU A 167 8.08 -3.16 -8.46
N PRO A 168 8.07 -4.34 -7.81
CA PRO A 168 8.34 -5.61 -8.49
C PRO A 168 7.49 -5.75 -9.76
N ALA A 169 8.07 -6.27 -10.85
CA ALA A 169 7.45 -6.26 -12.17
C ALA A 169 6.11 -7.02 -12.20
N ASP A 170 6.02 -8.13 -11.47
CA ASP A 170 4.80 -8.92 -11.34
C ASP A 170 3.70 -8.19 -10.56
N VAL A 171 4.06 -7.44 -9.52
CA VAL A 171 3.13 -6.57 -8.78
C VAL A 171 2.63 -5.43 -9.67
N ALA A 172 3.54 -4.75 -10.38
CA ALA A 172 3.18 -3.66 -11.27
C ALA A 172 2.24 -4.13 -12.40
N GLU A 173 2.54 -5.29 -12.98
CA GLU A 173 1.71 -5.87 -14.03
C GLU A 173 0.35 -6.35 -13.53
N ALA A 174 0.31 -6.98 -12.34
CA ALA A 174 -0.96 -7.40 -11.74
C ALA A 174 -1.89 -6.20 -11.47
N VAL A 175 -1.36 -5.08 -10.97
CA VAL A 175 -2.14 -3.85 -10.75
C VAL A 175 -2.62 -3.26 -12.07
N ARG A 176 -1.75 -3.19 -13.09
CA ARG A 176 -2.12 -2.68 -14.43
C ARG A 176 -3.22 -3.52 -15.07
N SER A 177 -3.04 -4.83 -15.08
CA SER A 177 -4.03 -5.78 -15.60
C SER A 177 -5.37 -5.64 -14.87
N ALA A 178 -5.36 -5.48 -13.54
CA ALA A 178 -6.58 -5.29 -12.75
C ALA A 178 -7.30 -3.97 -13.06
N TYR A 179 -6.56 -2.89 -13.32
CA TYR A 179 -7.16 -1.62 -13.75
C TYR A 179 -7.77 -1.73 -15.15
N GLN A 180 -7.07 -2.40 -16.08
CA GLN A 180 -7.60 -2.69 -17.42
C GLN A 180 -8.87 -3.55 -17.36
N ASP A 181 -8.93 -4.52 -16.45
CA ASP A 181 -10.15 -5.31 -16.21
C ASP A 181 -11.32 -4.43 -15.77
N ILE A 182 -11.10 -3.52 -14.81
CA ILE A 182 -12.12 -2.55 -14.38
C ILE A 182 -12.62 -1.72 -15.56
N CYS A 183 -11.71 -1.24 -16.42
CA CYS A 183 -12.04 -0.47 -17.61
C CYS A 183 -12.89 -1.28 -18.60
N ARG A 184 -12.49 -2.53 -18.88
CA ARG A 184 -13.25 -3.45 -19.74
C ARG A 184 -14.63 -3.77 -19.18
N GLU A 185 -14.73 -4.04 -17.88
CA GLU A 185 -16.00 -4.32 -17.19
C GLU A 185 -16.95 -3.12 -17.23
N ALA A 186 -16.42 -1.91 -17.12
CA ALA A 186 -17.19 -0.67 -17.22
C ALA A 186 -17.53 -0.25 -18.66
N GLY A 187 -16.88 -0.83 -19.66
CA GLY A 187 -17.00 -0.41 -21.06
C GLY A 187 -16.42 0.98 -21.34
N LEU A 188 -15.44 1.42 -20.54
CA LEU A 188 -14.81 2.73 -20.63
C LEU A 188 -13.29 2.55 -20.73
N GLU A 189 -12.62 3.39 -21.52
CA GLU A 189 -11.16 3.30 -21.72
C GLU A 189 -10.37 3.77 -20.50
N ASP A 190 -10.87 4.80 -19.81
CA ASP A 190 -10.21 5.46 -18.67
C ASP A 190 -11.22 5.68 -17.54
N VAL A 191 -11.46 4.64 -16.74
CA VAL A 191 -12.38 4.70 -15.60
C VAL A 191 -11.70 5.44 -14.44
N PRO A 192 -12.30 6.52 -13.91
CA PRO A 192 -11.80 7.12 -12.68
C PRO A 192 -12.04 6.17 -11.49
N VAL A 193 -10.99 5.83 -10.76
CA VAL A 193 -11.05 4.96 -9.58
C VAL A 193 -10.70 5.71 -8.30
N ALA A 194 -11.16 5.18 -7.17
CA ALA A 194 -10.72 5.59 -5.85
C ALA A 194 -9.67 4.59 -5.33
N VAL A 195 -8.49 5.09 -4.95
CA VAL A 195 -7.45 4.29 -4.30
C VAL A 195 -7.54 4.53 -2.80
N ARG A 196 -7.84 3.48 -2.04
CA ARG A 196 -8.09 3.55 -0.60
C ARG A 196 -7.19 2.56 0.13
N SER A 197 -6.66 2.97 1.28
CA SER A 197 -6.02 2.04 2.20
C SER A 197 -7.01 0.98 2.69
N SER A 198 -6.50 -0.19 3.01
CA SER A 198 -7.21 -1.23 3.76
C SER A 198 -6.18 -2.02 4.56
N ALA A 199 -5.95 -1.62 5.80
CA ALA A 199 -5.02 -2.28 6.69
C ALA A 199 -5.66 -3.48 7.40
N ALA A 200 -4.85 -4.47 7.77
CA ALA A 200 -5.29 -5.55 8.63
C ALA A 200 -5.75 -4.99 9.99
N GLY A 201 -6.94 -5.39 10.45
CA GLY A 201 -7.53 -4.86 11.67
C GLY A 201 -8.19 -3.49 11.54
N GLU A 202 -8.09 -2.81 10.39
CA GLU A 202 -8.89 -1.62 10.09
C GLU A 202 -10.37 -2.01 9.99
N ASP A 203 -11.27 -1.28 10.65
CA ASP A 203 -12.69 -1.67 10.83
C ASP A 203 -12.92 -3.01 11.57
N SER A 204 -11.94 -3.50 12.32
CA SER A 204 -12.13 -4.66 13.21
C SER A 204 -12.87 -4.29 14.49
N ARG A 205 -13.60 -5.26 15.07
CA ARG A 205 -14.29 -5.09 16.37
C ARG A 205 -13.37 -4.69 17.54
N LYS A 206 -12.04 -4.87 17.42
CA LYS A 206 -11.07 -4.70 18.51
C LYS A 206 -10.28 -3.39 18.44
N LYS A 207 -10.03 -2.84 17.25
CA LYS A 207 -9.33 -1.55 17.05
C LYS A 207 -9.81 -0.92 15.75
N ALA A 208 -10.42 0.26 15.80
CA ALA A 208 -10.77 1.04 14.62
C ALA A 208 -9.83 2.24 14.52
N PHE A 209 -8.94 2.25 13.52
CA PHE A 209 -8.13 3.42 13.16
C PHE A 209 -8.82 4.16 12.01
N ALA A 210 -10.02 4.70 12.28
CA ALA A 210 -10.80 5.41 11.29
C ALA A 210 -10.15 6.77 10.94
N GLY A 211 -10.08 7.09 9.65
CA GLY A 211 -9.63 8.40 9.17
C GLY A 211 -8.11 8.67 9.22
N LEU A 212 -7.30 7.70 9.65
CA LEU A 212 -5.85 7.87 9.74
C LEU A 212 -5.11 7.62 8.41
N GLN A 213 -5.83 7.19 7.39
CA GLN A 213 -5.24 6.61 6.19
C GLN A 213 -5.64 7.36 4.92
N ASP A 214 -4.70 7.47 3.99
CA ASP A 214 -4.89 8.19 2.74
C ASP A 214 -6.02 7.61 1.87
N THR A 215 -6.71 8.51 1.17
CA THR A 215 -7.63 8.17 0.09
C THR A 215 -7.38 9.11 -1.07
N TYR A 216 -7.16 8.53 -2.25
CA TYR A 216 -6.99 9.26 -3.49
C TYR A 216 -8.22 9.05 -4.35
N LEU A 217 -8.90 10.13 -4.71
CA LEU A 217 -10.11 10.09 -5.53
C LEU A 217 -9.78 10.51 -6.95
N TRP A 218 -10.59 10.03 -7.90
CA TRP A 218 -10.50 10.41 -9.31
C TRP A 218 -9.13 10.10 -9.95
N VAL A 219 -8.55 8.96 -9.57
CA VAL A 219 -7.30 8.47 -10.16
C VAL A 219 -7.60 7.81 -11.50
N ARG A 220 -6.79 8.13 -12.50
CA ARG A 220 -6.83 7.68 -13.90
C ARG A 220 -5.41 7.31 -14.32
N GLY A 221 -5.22 6.34 -15.22
CA GLY A 221 -3.86 5.94 -15.60
C GLY A 221 -3.71 4.81 -16.60
#